data_AF-A0A3M5ULW0-F1
#
_entry.id   AF-A0A3M5ULW0-F1
#
_cell.length_a   1.000
_cell.length_b   1.000
_cell.length_c   1.000
_cell.angle_alpha   90.00
_cell.angle_beta   90.00
_cell.angle_gamma   90.00
#
_symmetry.space_group_name_H-M   'P 1'
#
loop_
_entity.id
_entity.type
_entity.pdbx_description
1 polymer ?
#
loop_
_entity_poly.entity_id
_entity_poly.type
_entity_poly.pdbx_seq_one_letter_code
_entity_poly.pdbx_strand_id
1 'polypeptide(L)'
;MAYRKTSFEKHVDALHSKGRHSAIYSLTGRTDFKRLSRHFNMMTKRRHPDATYHFFWFRTGDSVTVCYTGNLFLLDAVDDFMAKAVDIGITGTANEVVSGRDKELFTGVLRQRLSKFTPQPLQRSFGGSHLGR
;
A
#
# COMPACT_ATOMS: atom_id res chain seq x y z
N MET A 1 4.05 21.93 11.35
CA MET A 1 4.34 20.72 10.53
C MET A 1 4.30 19.39 11.31
N ALA A 2 3.66 19.32 12.50
CA ALA A 2 3.65 18.08 13.32
C ALA A 2 2.56 17.05 12.93
N TYR A 3 1.47 17.47 12.28
CA TYR A 3 0.29 16.63 12.03
C TYR A 3 0.46 15.52 10.98
N ARG A 4 1.46 15.63 10.09
CA ARG A 4 1.69 14.61 9.04
C ARG A 4 2.54 13.43 9.53
N LYS A 5 3.38 13.64 10.55
CA LYS A 5 4.27 12.61 11.10
C LYS A 5 3.46 11.54 11.86
N THR A 6 2.49 11.99 12.66
CA THR A 6 1.57 11.12 13.40
C THR A 6 0.64 10.30 12.51
N SER A 7 0.30 10.77 11.31
CA SER A 7 -0.52 9.99 10.37
C SER A 7 0.27 8.89 9.67
N PHE A 8 1.54 9.13 9.35
CA PHE A 8 2.39 8.14 8.70
C PHE A 8 2.72 6.98 9.66
N GLU A 9 3.11 7.31 10.89
CA GLU A 9 3.39 6.33 11.94
C GLU A 9 2.18 5.42 12.19
N LYS A 10 0.96 5.99 12.26
CA LYS A 10 -0.27 5.18 12.39
C LYS A 10 -0.50 4.22 11.23
N HIS A 11 -0.12 4.58 10.01
CA HIS A 11 -0.19 3.65 8.87
C HIS A 11 0.79 2.50 9.04
N VAL A 12 2.02 2.78 9.48
CA VAL A 12 3.03 1.77 9.77
C VAL A 12 2.57 0.83 10.89
N ASP A 13 2.02 1.39 11.98
CA ASP A 13 1.47 0.60 13.09
C ASP A 13 0.29 -0.27 12.66
N ALA A 14 -0.55 0.25 11.76
CA ALA A 14 -1.66 -0.51 11.18
C ALA A 14 -1.17 -1.70 10.33
N LEU A 15 -0.04 -1.56 9.61
CA LEU A 15 0.56 -2.69 8.89
C LEU A 15 1.03 -3.79 9.86
N HIS A 16 1.55 -3.43 11.04
CA HIS A 16 2.00 -4.42 12.03
C HIS A 16 0.88 -5.10 12.82
N SER A 17 -0.24 -4.39 13.01
CA SER A 17 -1.37 -4.84 13.84
C SER A 17 -2.46 -5.57 13.05
N LYS A 18 -2.63 -5.28 11.75
CA LYS A 18 -3.71 -5.87 10.95
C LYS A 18 -3.28 -7.11 10.16
N GLY A 19 -4.09 -8.16 10.27
CA GLY A 19 -4.06 -9.31 9.38
C GLY A 19 -2.92 -10.29 9.59
N ARG A 20 -3.05 -11.46 8.98
CA ARG A 20 -1.98 -12.49 8.87
C ARG A 20 -1.41 -12.60 7.46
N HIS A 21 -2.05 -11.92 6.50
CA HIS A 21 -1.65 -11.93 5.10
C HIS A 21 -1.21 -10.54 4.71
N SER A 22 -0.11 -10.45 3.99
CA SER A 22 0.54 -9.20 3.68
C SER A 22 1.23 -9.25 2.34
N ALA A 23 1.27 -8.11 1.65
CA ALA A 23 2.03 -7.95 0.43
C ALA A 23 2.71 -6.58 0.37
N ILE A 24 3.85 -6.53 -0.31
CA ILE A 24 4.53 -5.29 -0.67
C ILE A 24 4.80 -5.30 -2.16
N TYR A 25 4.40 -4.23 -2.84
CA TYR A 25 4.68 -3.98 -4.24
C TYR A 25 5.55 -2.74 -4.40
N SER A 26 6.41 -2.77 -5.42
CA SER A 26 7.19 -1.64 -5.90
C SER A 26 6.59 -1.16 -7.21
N LEU A 27 5.97 0.02 -7.19
CA LEU A 27 5.48 0.66 -8.39
C LEU A 27 6.55 1.58 -8.98
N THR A 28 6.72 1.57 -10.30
CA THR A 28 7.63 2.47 -11.00
C THR A 28 6.96 3.12 -12.21
N GLY A 29 7.61 4.17 -12.73
CA GLY A 29 7.00 5.07 -13.71
C GLY A 29 6.00 6.03 -13.09
N ARG A 30 5.22 6.72 -13.93
CA ARG A 30 4.23 7.70 -13.48
C ARG A 30 3.10 6.98 -12.74
N THR A 31 2.87 7.36 -11.48
CA THR A 31 1.77 6.81 -10.66
C THR A 31 0.70 7.87 -10.39
N ASP A 32 -0.55 7.57 -10.76
CA ASP A 32 -1.73 8.38 -10.41
C ASP A 32 -2.27 7.95 -9.04
N PHE A 33 -1.80 8.63 -7.98
CA PHE A 33 -2.18 8.33 -6.60
C PHE A 33 -3.68 8.48 -6.31
N LYS A 34 -4.38 9.36 -7.03
CA LYS A 34 -5.82 9.60 -6.86
C LYS A 34 -6.60 8.40 -7.40
N ARG A 35 -6.24 7.94 -8.61
CA ARG A 35 -6.84 6.75 -9.20
C ARG A 35 -6.44 5.48 -8.44
N LEU A 36 -5.18 5.33 -8.01
CA LEU A 36 -4.72 4.20 -7.22
C LEU A 36 -5.61 3.97 -5.99
N SER A 37 -5.74 4.98 -5.15
CA SER A 37 -6.52 4.88 -3.90
C SER A 37 -8.02 4.70 -4.18
N ARG A 38 -8.56 5.41 -5.17
CA ARG A 38 -10.00 5.32 -5.53
C ARG A 38 -10.37 3.95 -6.10
N HIS A 39 -9.59 3.43 -7.03
CA HIS A 39 -9.88 2.15 -7.68
C HIS A 39 -9.72 0.99 -6.69
N PHE A 40 -8.70 1.04 -5.82
CA PHE A 40 -8.56 0.03 -4.77
C PHE A 40 -9.77 0.01 -3.84
N ASN A 41 -10.18 1.18 -3.31
CA ASN A 41 -11.36 1.30 -2.46
C ASN A 41 -12.66 0.84 -3.15
N MET A 42 -12.80 1.10 -4.45
CA MET A 42 -13.95 0.66 -5.21
C MET A 42 -13.96 -0.86 -5.40
N MET A 43 -12.81 -1.46 -5.70
CA MET A 43 -12.66 -2.92 -5.85
C MET A 43 -12.99 -3.62 -4.53
N THR A 44 -12.38 -3.17 -3.42
CA THR A 44 -12.57 -3.79 -2.11
C THR A 44 -14.01 -3.66 -1.62
N LYS A 45 -14.64 -2.48 -1.72
CA LYS A 45 -16.05 -2.30 -1.33
C LYS A 45 -17.02 -3.16 -2.12
N ARG A 46 -16.73 -3.45 -3.40
CA ARG A 46 -17.60 -4.25 -4.27
C ARG A 46 -17.44 -5.75 -4.04
N ARG A 47 -16.20 -6.21 -3.90
CA ARG A 47 -15.89 -7.65 -3.79
C ARG A 47 -15.92 -8.15 -2.34
N HIS A 48 -15.56 -7.29 -1.38
CA HIS A 48 -15.35 -7.66 0.02
C HIS A 48 -15.77 -6.52 0.98
N PRO A 49 -17.07 -6.19 1.05
CA PRO A 49 -17.57 -5.03 1.81
C PRO A 49 -17.19 -5.06 3.30
N ASP A 50 -17.13 -6.25 3.91
CA ASP A 50 -16.85 -6.43 5.34
C ASP A 50 -15.37 -6.73 5.65
N ALA A 51 -14.50 -6.71 4.64
CA ALA A 51 -13.12 -7.10 4.85
C ALA A 51 -12.34 -6.04 5.63
N THR A 52 -11.66 -6.51 6.68
CA THR A 52 -10.74 -5.69 7.45
C THR A 52 -9.35 -5.78 6.84
N TYR A 53 -8.84 -4.64 6.39
CA TYR A 53 -7.51 -4.54 5.82
C TYR A 53 -6.84 -3.20 6.15
N HIS A 54 -5.57 -3.12 5.80
CA HIS A 54 -4.83 -1.88 5.65
C HIS A 54 -4.16 -1.86 4.29
N PHE A 55 -4.37 -0.77 3.55
CA PHE A 55 -3.68 -0.48 2.30
C PHE A 55 -2.96 0.84 2.47
N PHE A 56 -1.64 0.84 2.25
CA PHE A 56 -0.80 1.99 2.48
C PHE A 56 0.19 2.13 1.34
N TRP A 57 0.45 3.36 0.91
CA TRP A 57 1.47 3.64 -0.08
C TRP A 57 2.31 4.83 0.34
N PHE A 58 3.58 4.81 -0.01
CA PHE A 58 4.53 5.88 0.25
C PHE A 58 5.64 5.92 -0.79
N ARG A 59 6.21 7.11 -1.02
CA ARG A 59 7.28 7.32 -2.00
C ARG A 59 8.63 6.87 -1.46
N THR A 60 9.40 6.17 -2.30
CA THR A 60 10.75 5.67 -2.00
C THR A 60 11.68 5.99 -3.18
N GLY A 61 12.30 7.18 -3.16
CA GLY A 61 13.06 7.69 -4.30
C GLY A 61 12.21 7.78 -5.57
N ASP A 62 12.64 7.09 -6.62
CA ASP A 62 11.99 7.04 -7.93
C ASP A 62 10.85 6.02 -8.03
N SER A 63 10.52 5.36 -6.92
CA SER A 63 9.47 4.35 -6.84
C SER A 63 8.41 4.70 -5.81
N VAL A 64 7.28 4.00 -5.87
CA VAL A 64 6.25 4.02 -4.84
C VAL A 64 6.17 2.63 -4.24
N THR A 65 6.31 2.56 -2.92
CA THR A 65 6.04 1.32 -2.20
C THR A 65 4.57 1.28 -1.85
N VAL A 66 3.90 0.17 -2.16
CA VAL A 66 2.55 -0.13 -1.71
C VAL A 66 2.60 -1.33 -0.78
N CYS A 67 1.93 -1.23 0.35
CA CYS A 67 1.82 -2.25 1.37
C CYS A 67 0.35 -2.58 1.59
N TYR A 68 0.08 -3.87 1.71
CA TYR A 68 -1.22 -4.39 2.09
C TYR A 68 -1.04 -5.33 3.28
N THR A 69 -1.96 -5.25 4.25
CA THR A 69 -2.13 -6.27 5.28
C THR A 69 -3.60 -6.52 5.57
N GLY A 70 -4.00 -7.78 5.78
CA GLY A 70 -5.41 -8.11 6.02
C GLY A 70 -5.73 -9.60 5.87
N ASN A 71 -6.90 -9.87 5.31
CA ASN A 71 -7.46 -11.21 5.07
C ASN A 71 -6.85 -11.85 3.82
N LEU A 72 -6.83 -13.20 3.77
CA LEU A 72 -6.29 -13.99 2.65
C LEU A 72 -6.99 -13.68 1.33
N PHE A 73 -8.33 -13.66 1.31
CA PHE A 73 -9.12 -13.44 0.10
C PHE A 73 -8.83 -12.11 -0.60
N LEU A 74 -8.33 -11.14 0.16
CA LEU A 74 -7.94 -9.85 -0.37
C LEU A 74 -6.51 -9.83 -0.91
N LEU A 75 -5.68 -10.81 -0.56
CA LEU A 75 -4.32 -10.91 -1.10
C LEU A 75 -4.36 -11.15 -2.61
N ASP A 76 -5.13 -12.13 -3.06
CA ASP A 76 -5.34 -12.41 -4.50
C ASP A 76 -6.00 -11.20 -5.19
N ALA A 77 -6.96 -10.55 -4.53
CA ALA A 77 -7.61 -9.35 -5.06
C ALA A 77 -6.65 -8.15 -5.16
N VAL A 78 -5.62 -8.08 -4.31
CA VAL A 78 -4.57 -7.06 -4.39
C VAL A 78 -3.69 -7.32 -5.61
N ASP A 79 -3.35 -8.56 -5.89
CA ASP A 79 -2.54 -8.92 -7.07
C ASP A 79 -3.28 -8.60 -8.37
N ASP A 80 -4.54 -9.04 -8.48
CA ASP A 80 -5.47 -8.65 -9.55
C ASP A 80 -5.50 -7.14 -9.76
N PHE A 81 -5.58 -6.39 -8.65
CA PHE A 81 -5.61 -4.94 -8.69
C PHE A 81 -4.30 -4.35 -9.19
N MET A 82 -3.15 -4.89 -8.80
CA MET A 82 -1.85 -4.41 -9.27
C MET A 82 -1.67 -4.64 -10.76
N ALA A 83 -2.01 -5.83 -11.25
CA ALA A 83 -2.03 -6.12 -12.68
C ALA A 83 -2.98 -5.17 -13.43
N LYS A 84 -4.19 -4.95 -12.89
CA LYS A 84 -5.15 -4.03 -13.52
C LYS A 84 -4.69 -2.58 -13.47
N ALA A 85 -4.00 -2.16 -12.42
CA ALA A 85 -3.47 -0.81 -12.27
C ALA A 85 -2.42 -0.50 -13.34
N VAL A 86 -1.61 -1.47 -13.74
CA VAL A 86 -0.69 -1.36 -14.88
C VAL A 86 -1.49 -1.25 -16.18
N ASP A 87 -2.40 -2.20 -16.43
CA ASP A 87 -3.21 -2.28 -17.66
C ASP A 87 -3.98 -0.97 -17.96
N ILE A 88 -4.57 -0.34 -16.95
CA ILE A 88 -5.35 0.90 -17.13
C ILE A 88 -4.53 2.19 -16.93
N GLY A 89 -3.19 2.07 -16.84
CA GLY A 89 -2.27 3.19 -16.74
C GLY A 89 -2.37 4.00 -15.44
N ILE A 90 -2.73 3.35 -14.32
CA ILE A 90 -2.58 3.97 -12.99
C ILE A 90 -1.09 4.04 -12.60
N THR A 91 -0.31 3.05 -13.00
CA THR A 91 1.14 3.01 -12.81
C THR A 91 1.83 2.40 -14.03
N GLY A 92 3.13 2.61 -14.18
CA GLY A 92 3.90 2.02 -15.28
C GLY A 92 4.17 0.54 -15.06
N THR A 93 4.66 0.17 -13.87
CA THR A 93 4.83 -1.23 -13.47
C THR A 93 4.43 -1.43 -12.01
N ALA A 94 4.10 -2.67 -11.65
CA ALA A 94 3.84 -3.10 -10.29
C ALA A 94 4.57 -4.43 -10.05
N ASN A 95 5.71 -4.38 -9.37
CA ASN A 95 6.51 -5.57 -9.08
C ASN A 95 6.24 -6.03 -7.65
N GLU A 96 5.84 -7.29 -7.47
CA GLU A 96 5.76 -7.90 -6.15
C GLU A 96 7.15 -8.01 -5.53
N VAL A 97 7.29 -7.58 -4.27
CA VAL A 97 8.55 -7.68 -3.50
C VAL A 97 8.44 -8.80 -2.47
N VAL A 98 7.29 -8.90 -1.81
CA VAL A 98 6.96 -10.01 -0.90
C VAL A 98 5.43 -10.14 -0.85
N SER A 99 4.97 -11.38 -0.70
CA SER A 99 3.57 -11.75 -0.55
C SER A 99 3.46 -12.99 0.34
N GLY A 100 2.39 -13.07 1.13
CA GLY A 100 2.04 -14.25 1.91
C GLY A 100 1.86 -14.00 3.40
N ARG A 101 2.25 -14.98 4.22
CA ARG A 101 1.96 -15.05 5.67
C ARG A 101 3.16 -14.82 6.57
N ASP A 102 4.35 -14.69 6.01
CA ASP A 102 5.57 -14.50 6.79
C ASP A 102 5.67 -13.05 7.28
N LYS A 103 5.28 -12.85 8.55
CA LYS A 103 5.29 -11.55 9.21
C LYS A 103 6.71 -11.01 9.41
N GLU A 104 7.69 -11.88 9.64
CA GLU A 104 9.08 -11.45 9.86
C GLU A 104 9.69 -10.97 8.56
N LEU A 105 9.51 -11.73 7.47
CA LEU A 105 9.93 -11.34 6.14
C LEU A 105 9.26 -10.03 5.71
N PHE A 106 7.94 -9.93 5.86
CA PHE A 106 7.19 -8.71 5.56
C PHE A 106 7.73 -7.52 6.36
N THR A 107 7.94 -7.69 7.67
CA THR A 107 8.44 -6.62 8.55
C THR A 107 9.87 -6.20 8.19
N GLY A 108 10.74 -7.15 7.85
CA GLY A 108 12.09 -6.89 7.39
C GLY A 108 12.12 -6.06 6.12
N VAL A 109 11.34 -6.46 5.11
CA VAL A 109 11.20 -5.72 3.84
C VAL A 109 10.57 -4.36 4.08
N LEU A 110 9.50 -4.26 4.89
CA LEU A 110 8.86 -2.99 5.22
C LEU A 110 9.85 -1.99 5.84
N ARG A 111 10.66 -2.42 6.82
CA ARG A 111 11.71 -1.57 7.42
C ARG A 111 12.72 -1.07 6.38
N GLN A 112 13.17 -1.95 5.49
CA GLN A 112 14.09 -1.58 4.41
C GLN A 112 13.48 -0.55 3.45
N ARG A 113 12.17 -0.63 3.19
CA ARG A 113 11.49 0.34 2.33
C ARG A 113 11.23 1.66 3.06
N LEU A 114 10.85 1.61 4.34
CA LEU A 114 10.64 2.79 5.18
C LEU A 114 11.93 3.62 5.35
N SER A 115 13.10 2.99 5.45
CA SER A 115 14.39 3.73 5.49
C SER A 115 14.68 4.51 4.21
N LYS A 116 14.02 4.16 3.11
CA LYS A 116 14.09 4.85 1.81
C LYS A 116 12.96 5.85 1.61
N PHE A 117 12.12 6.09 2.62
CA PHE A 117 11.01 7.04 2.49
C PHE A 117 11.52 8.44 2.15
N THR A 118 11.05 8.99 1.04
CA THR A 118 11.49 10.30 0.54
C THR A 118 10.30 11.25 0.49
N PRO A 119 10.09 12.08 1.53
CA PRO A 119 9.03 13.07 1.51
C PRO A 119 9.33 14.12 0.43
N GLN A 120 8.36 14.36 -0.46
CA GLN A 120 8.46 15.39 -1.49
C GLN A 120 7.75 16.68 -1.05
N PRO A 121 8.40 17.85 -1.19
CA PRO A 121 7.76 19.14 -0.96
C PRO A 121 6.56 19.33 -1.89
N LEU A 122 5.49 19.95 -1.38
CA LEU A 122 4.29 20.34 -2.15
C LEU A 122 3.51 19.20 -2.83
N GLN A 123 3.96 17.95 -2.74
CA GLN A 123 3.28 16.77 -3.25
C GLN A 123 2.90 15.80 -2.14
N ARG A 124 1.89 14.95 -2.41
CA ARG A 124 1.54 13.87 -1.49
C ARG A 124 2.63 12.79 -1.54
N SER A 125 3.23 12.53 -0.39
CA SER A 125 4.35 11.57 -0.23
C SER A 125 3.88 10.20 0.24
N PHE A 126 2.68 10.11 0.80
CA PHE A 126 2.06 8.87 1.24
C PHE A 126 0.53 8.99 1.24
N GLY A 127 -0.16 7.86 1.28
CA GLY A 127 -1.61 7.77 1.42
C GLY A 127 -2.06 6.33 1.56
N GLY A 128 -3.36 6.09 1.61
CA GLY A 128 -3.85 4.74 1.81
C GLY A 128 -5.32 4.69 2.21
N SER A 129 -5.77 3.51 2.64
CA SER A 129 -7.06 3.31 3.28
C SER A 129 -7.17 4.18 4.52
N HIS A 130 -8.32 4.84 4.69
CA HIS A 130 -8.61 5.63 5.88
C HIS A 130 -8.45 4.72 7.11
N LEU A 131 -7.59 5.13 8.05
CA LEU A 131 -7.59 4.57 9.39
C LEU A 131 -8.95 4.98 9.98
N GLY A 132 -9.91 4.05 10.00
CA GLY A 132 -11.17 4.26 10.71
C GLY A 132 -10.86 4.71 12.14
N ARG A 133 -11.66 5.66 12.64
CA ARG A 133 -11.63 6.11 14.04
C ARG A 133 -11.80 4.93 14.99
#